data_AF-A0A1Y0MM00-F1
#
_entry.id   AF-A0A1Y0MM00-F1
#
_cell.length_a   1.000
_cell.length_b   1.000
_cell.length_c   1.000
_cell.angle_alpha   90.00
_cell.angle_beta   90.00
_cell.angle_gamma   90.00
#
_symmetry.space_group_name_H-M   'P 1'
#
loop_
_entity.id
_entity.type
_entity.pdbx_description
1 polymer ?
#
loop_
_entity_poly.entity_id
_entity_poly.type
_entity_poly.pdbx_seq_one_letter_code
_entity_poly.pdbx_strand_id
1 'polypeptide(L)' 'MIKRILSDTKFWKSVASLGSAFIVVFVVLFWGVNGFKISFWDERDPVEFVGVCIASGLVYGFFVTYGKFWAKYKRDQQ' A
#
# COMPACT_ATOMS: atom_id res chain seq x y z
N MET A 1 7.07 15.04 -15.92
CA MET A 1 5.82 14.58 -15.27
C MET A 1 6.06 13.87 -13.94
N ILE A 2 6.91 12.85 -13.88
CA ILE A 2 7.21 12.07 -12.65
C ILE A 2 7.57 12.96 -11.46
N LYS A 3 8.52 13.90 -11.64
CA LYS A 3 8.92 14.84 -10.58
C LYS A 3 7.75 15.68 -10.02
N ARG A 4 6.77 16.04 -10.86
CA ARG A 4 5.60 16.83 -10.48
C ARG A 4 4.57 15.99 -9.70
N ILE A 5 4.45 14.70 -10.03
CA ILE A 5 3.61 13.73 -9.31
C ILE A 5 4.22 13.47 -7.93
N LEU A 6 5.53 13.21 -7.87
CA LEU A 6 6.23 12.93 -6.62
C LEU A 6 6.36 14.14 -5.69
N SER A 7 6.30 15.37 -6.22
CA SER A 7 6.28 16.59 -5.42
C SER A 7 4.88 16.95 -4.89
N ASP A 8 3.82 16.31 -5.38
CA ASP A 8 2.46 16.63 -4.94
C ASP A 8 2.16 15.96 -3.59
N THR A 9 1.83 16.75 -2.57
CA THR A 9 1.46 16.24 -1.25
C THR A 9 0.18 15.39 -1.30
N LYS A 10 -0.73 15.65 -2.25
CA LYS A 10 -1.94 14.83 -2.46
C LYS A 10 -1.59 13.44 -2.97
N PHE A 11 -0.53 13.31 -3.76
CA PHE A 11 -0.04 12.01 -4.21
C PHE A 11 0.34 11.13 -3.02
N TRP A 12 1.19 11.64 -2.13
CA TRP A 12 1.62 10.89 -0.93
C TRP A 12 0.47 10.59 0.03
N LYS A 13 -0.51 11.49 0.19
CA LYS A 13 -1.74 11.20 0.94
C LYS A 13 -2.54 10.05 0.31
N SER A 14 -2.67 10.01 -1.02
CA SER A 14 -3.30 8.89 -1.71
C SER A 14 -2.50 7.60 -1.55
N VAL A 15 -1.17 7.64 -1.66
CA VAL A 15 -0.30 6.47 -1.45
C VAL A 15 -0.51 5.90 -0.04
N ALA A 16 -0.52 6.76 0.99
CA ALA A 16 -0.73 6.33 2.37
C ALA A 16 -2.15 5.75 2.58
N SER A 17 -3.19 6.38 2.03
CA SER A 17 -4.57 5.91 2.14
C SER A 17 -4.79 4.57 1.41
N LEU A 18 -4.27 4.43 0.19
CA LEU A 18 -4.43 3.20 -0.58
C LEU A 18 -3.55 2.07 -0.05
N GLY A 19 -2.32 2.39 0.35
CA GLY A 19 -1.38 1.45 0.96
C GLY A 19 -1.90 0.90 2.29
N SER A 20 -2.43 1.76 3.17
CA SER A 20 -3.03 1.32 4.44
C SER A 20 -4.25 0.41 4.22
N ALA A 21 -5.14 0.76 3.29
CA ALA A 21 -6.27 -0.11 2.94
C ALA A 21 -5.82 -1.48 2.41
N PHE A 22 -4.79 -1.50 1.55
CA PHE A 22 -4.21 -2.74 1.03
C PHE A 22 -3.60 -3.60 2.15
N ILE A 23 -2.86 -3.00 3.09
CA ILE A 23 -2.28 -3.71 4.23
C ILE A 23 -3.36 -4.42 5.03
N VAL A 24 -4.45 -3.73 5.37
CA VAL A 24 -5.54 -4.32 6.13
C VAL A 24 -6.12 -5.53 5.41
N VAL A 25 -6.41 -5.40 4.11
CA VAL A 25 -6.93 -6.51 3.30
C VAL A 25 -5.93 -7.66 3.22
N PHE A 26 -4.65 -7.35 2.98
CA PHE A 26 -3.59 -8.34 2.88
C PHE A 26 -3.43 -9.15 4.18
N VAL A 27 -3.40 -8.47 5.33
CA VAL A 27 -3.31 -9.11 6.65
C VAL A 27 -4.50 -10.02 6.90
N VAL A 28 -5.72 -9.56 6.59
CA VAL A 28 -6.94 -10.36 6.76
C VAL A 28 -6.94 -11.60 5.86
N LEU A 29 -6.58 -11.44 4.59
CA LEU A 29 -6.48 -12.55 3.64
C LEU A 29 -5.40 -13.54 4.05
N PHE A 30 -4.23 -13.05 4.43
CA PHE A 30 -3.11 -13.89 4.83
C PHE A 30 -3.41 -14.64 6.13
N TRP A 31 -4.10 -14.00 7.08
CA TRP A 31 -4.61 -14.66 8.28
C TRP A 31 -5.63 -15.75 7.94
N GLY A 32 -6.53 -15.50 6.98
CA GLY A 32 -7.50 -16.49 6.50
C GLY A 32 -6.85 -17.70 5.82
N VAL A 33 -5.84 -17.49 4.98
CA VAL A 33 -5.06 -18.59 4.35
C VAL A 33 -4.33 -19.44 5.38
N ASN A 34 -3.92 -18.85 6.51
CA ASN A 34 -3.32 -19.57 7.64
C ASN A 34 -4.35 -20.19 8.60
N GLY A 35 -5.64 -20.15 8.26
CA GLY A 35 -6.71 -20.81 9.00
C GLY A 35 -7.23 -20.03 10.21
N PHE A 36 -7.10 -18.70 10.21
CA PHE A 36 -7.55 -17.81 11.29
C PHE A 36 -7.04 -18.16 12.69
N LYS A 37 -5.86 -18.79 12.76
CA LYS A 37 -5.25 -19.20 14.03
C LYS A 37 -4.74 -17.97 14.79
N ILE A 38 -4.93 -17.94 16.11
CA ILE A 38 -4.35 -16.90 16.96
C ILE A 38 -2.82 -17.02 17.02
N SER A 39 -2.27 -18.23 16.88
CA SER A 39 -0.83 -18.48 16.80
C SER A 39 -0.14 -17.74 15.65
N PHE A 40 -0.88 -17.33 14.62
CA PHE A 40 -0.40 -16.47 13.53
C PHE A 40 0.27 -15.18 14.05
N TRP A 41 -0.22 -14.67 15.18
CA TRP A 41 0.26 -13.44 15.81
C TRP A 41 1.36 -13.68 16.84
N ASP A 42 1.42 -14.88 17.46
CA ASP A 42 2.42 -15.23 18.48
C ASP A 42 3.74 -15.74 17.88
N GLU A 43 3.67 -16.39 16.72
CA GLU A 43 4.82 -17.14 16.17
C GLU A 43 5.73 -16.28 15.29
N ARG A 44 5.35 -15.01 15.04
CA ARG A 44 6.11 -14.06 14.21
C ARG A 44 6.65 -12.92 15.06
N ASP A 45 7.87 -12.47 14.74
CA ASP A 45 8.38 -11.21 15.27
C ASP A 45 7.44 -10.07 14.83
N PRO A 46 6.77 -9.37 15.76
CA PRO A 46 5.81 -8.33 15.42
C PRO A 46 6.46 -7.17 14.66
N VAL A 47 7.76 -6.91 14.86
CA VAL A 47 8.49 -5.85 14.16
C VAL A 47 8.70 -6.22 12.70
N GLU A 48 9.11 -7.46 12.42
CA GLU A 48 9.29 -7.96 11.05
C GLU A 48 7.96 -7.98 10.30
N PHE A 49 6.89 -8.47 10.94
CA PHE A 49 5.56 -8.52 10.35
C PHE A 49 5.05 -7.14 9.94
N VAL A 50 5.14 -6.17 10.86
CA VAL A 50 4.73 -4.78 10.59
C VAL A 50 5.63 -4.15 9.52
N GLY A 51 6.95 -4.42 9.56
CA GLY A 51 7.90 -3.94 8.56
C GLY A 51 7.56 -4.41 7.14
N VAL A 52 7.28 -5.72 6.98
CA VAL A 52 6.89 -6.32 5.70
C VAL A 52 5.54 -5.77 5.22
N CYS A 53 4.57 -5.60 6.13
CA CYS A 53 3.28 -5.01 5.81
C CYS A 53 3.43 -3.56 5.31
N ILE A 54 4.18 -2.72 6.03
CA ILE A 54 4.39 -1.33 5.64
C ILE A 54 5.15 -1.26 4.31
N ALA A 55 6.20 -2.05 4.13
CA ALA A 55 6.99 -2.08 2.90
C ALA A 55 6.13 -2.50 1.70
N SER A 56 5.39 -3.61 1.82
CA SER A 56 4.50 -4.10 0.74
C SER A 56 3.37 -3.11 0.44
N GLY A 57 2.73 -2.54 1.47
CA GLY A 57 1.67 -1.54 1.31
C GLY A 57 2.15 -0.24 0.67
N LEU A 58 3.36 0.24 1.03
CA LEU A 58 3.96 1.40 0.39
C LEU A 58 4.31 1.13 -1.07
N VAL A 59 4.92 -0.02 -1.38
CA VAL A 59 5.25 -0.39 -2.76
C VAL A 59 3.95 -0.46 -3.59
N TYR A 60 2.97 -1.23 -3.15
CA TYR A 60 1.70 -1.37 -3.86
C TYR A 60 0.96 -0.03 -4.00
N GLY A 61 0.81 0.70 -2.88
CA GLY A 61 0.15 2.00 -2.84
C GLY A 61 0.83 3.02 -3.75
N PHE A 62 2.16 3.00 -3.83
CA PHE A 62 2.94 3.85 -4.72
C PHE A 62 2.66 3.54 -6.19
N PHE A 63 2.79 2.28 -6.61
CA PHE A 63 2.58 1.89 -8.01
C PHE A 63 1.15 2.19 -8.48
N VAL A 64 0.15 1.83 -7.69
CA VAL A 64 -1.27 2.05 -8.05
C VAL A 64 -1.59 3.54 -8.12
N THR A 65 -1.17 4.31 -7.12
CA THR A 65 -1.42 5.77 -7.09
C THR A 65 -0.66 6.46 -8.22
N TYR A 66 0.56 6.01 -8.52
CA TYR A 66 1.36 6.56 -9.61
C TYR A 66 0.69 6.37 -10.96
N GLY A 67 0.20 5.16 -11.25
CA GLY A 67 -0.57 4.90 -12.47
C GLY A 67 -1.83 5.76 -12.57
N LYS A 68 -2.57 5.90 -11.45
CA LYS A 68 -3.78 6.74 -11.38
C LYS A 68 -3.49 8.22 -11.67
N PHE A 69 -2.45 8.79 -11.05
CA PHE A 69 -2.08 10.19 -11.25
C PHE A 69 -1.49 10.40 -12.65
N TRP A 70 -0.68 9.48 -13.15
CA TRP A 70 -0.13 9.56 -14.51
C TRP A 70 -1.25 9.57 -15.56
N ALA A 71 -2.22 8.67 -15.45
CA ALA A 71 -3.39 8.63 -16.34
C ALA A 71 -4.28 9.87 -16.21
N LYS A 72 -4.35 10.49 -15.03
CA LYS A 72 -5.08 11.74 -14.82
C LYS A 72 -4.39 12.91 -15.52
N TYR A 73 -3.09 13.11 -15.28
CA TYR A 73 -2.33 14.19 -15.92
C TYR A 73 -2.25 14.04 -17.44
N LYS A 74 -2.22 12.81 -17.97
CA LYS A 74 -2.27 12.57 -19.41
C LYS A 74 -3.61 13.00 -20.02
N ARG A 75 -4.73 12.83 -19.29
CA ARG A 75 -6.06 13.28 -19.71
C ARG A 75 -6.24 14.79 -19.59
N ASP A 76 -5.70 15.43 -18.55
CA ASP A 76 -5.77 16.89 -18.36
C ASP A 76 -4.87 17.67 -19.36
N GLN A 77 -4.02 17.00 -20.15
CA GLN A 77 -3.18 17.60 -21.20
C GLN A 77 -3.72 17.37 -22.62
N GLN A 78 -4.87 16.69 -22.76
CA GLN A 78 -5.59 16.46 -24.02
C GLN A 78 -6.80 17.39 -24.10
#